data_AF-A0A0B8NYH6-F1
#
_entry.id   AF-A0A0B8NYH6-F1
#
_cell.length_a   1.000
_cell.length_b   1.000
_cell.length_c   1.000
_cell.angle_alpha   90.00
_cell.angle_beta   90.00
_cell.angle_gamma   90.00
#
_symmetry.space_group_name_H-M   'P 1'
#
loop_
_entity.id
_entity.type
_entity.pdbx_description
1 polymer ?
#
loop_
_entity_poly.entity_id
_entity_poly.type
_entity_poly.pdbx_seq_one_letter_code
_entity_poly.pdbx_strand_id
1 'polypeptide(L)'
;MDKILVQTEDFTLADEYELLGQDPGVGAVVTFVGKVRDFNLGDNVIGLHLQHYPGMTEKSLQEIALQARERWPLDKVTIIHSR
;
A
#
# COMPACT_ATOMS: atom_id res chain seq x y z
N MET A 1 7.22 -11.66 -7.36
CA MET A 1 7.98 -10.44 -6.98
C MET A 1 6.97 -9.43 -6.48
N ASP A 2 7.24 -8.76 -5.36
CA ASP A 2 6.27 -7.83 -4.76
C ASP A 2 6.20 -6.53 -5.58
N LYS A 3 4.99 -6.00 -5.75
CA LYS A 3 4.76 -4.71 -6.41
C LYS A 3 4.70 -3.63 -5.34
N ILE A 4 5.70 -2.76 -5.30
CA ILE A 4 5.78 -1.67 -4.31
C ILE A 4 5.95 -0.36 -5.07
N LEU A 5 5.02 0.58 -4.85
CA LEU A 5 4.98 1.86 -5.55
C LEU A 5 4.77 3.00 -4.54
N VAL A 6 5.61 4.03 -4.66
CA VAL A 6 5.44 5.32 -3.98
C VAL A 6 5.24 6.36 -5.06
N GLN A 7 4.02 6.86 -5.22
CA GLN A 7 3.61 7.60 -6.40
C GLN A 7 2.67 8.76 -6.04
N THR A 8 2.42 9.67 -6.99
CA THR A 8 1.45 10.77 -6.83
C THR A 8 0.17 10.52 -7.62
N GLU A 9 0.20 9.57 -8.53
CA GLU A 9 -0.91 9.18 -9.36
C GLU A 9 -1.93 8.38 -8.56
N ASP A 10 -3.21 8.60 -8.87
CA ASP A 10 -4.29 7.76 -8.37
C ASP A 10 -4.13 6.32 -8.87
N PHE A 11 -4.74 5.40 -8.13
CA PHE A 11 -4.84 4.00 -8.52
C PHE A 11 -6.28 3.50 -8.33
N THR A 12 -6.65 2.48 -9.10
CA THR A 12 -7.93 1.82 -8.95
C THR A 12 -7.75 0.58 -8.09
N LEU A 13 -8.48 0.50 -6.97
CA LEU A 13 -8.45 -0.69 -6.11
C LEU A 13 -8.88 -1.96 -6.86
N ALA A 14 -9.86 -1.86 -7.76
CA ALA A 14 -10.37 -2.98 -8.53
C ALA A 14 -9.27 -3.62 -9.41
N ASP A 15 -8.49 -2.80 -10.11
CA ASP A 15 -7.40 -3.27 -10.97
C ASP A 15 -6.36 -4.07 -10.18
N GLU A 16 -6.00 -3.59 -8.97
CA GLU A 16 -5.05 -4.28 -8.10
C GLU A 16 -5.64 -5.57 -7.50
N TYR A 17 -6.92 -5.54 -7.11
CA TYR A 17 -7.62 -6.72 -6.61
C TYR A 17 -7.68 -7.84 -7.66
N GLU A 18 -8.03 -7.49 -8.91
CA GLU A 18 -8.05 -8.44 -10.02
C GLU A 18 -6.65 -9.00 -10.29
N LEU A 19 -5.63 -8.14 -10.37
CA LEU A 19 -4.23 -8.57 -10.57
C LEU A 19 -3.76 -9.58 -9.51
N LEU A 20 -4.11 -9.34 -8.25
CA LEU A 20 -3.79 -10.26 -7.15
C LEU A 20 -4.54 -11.59 -7.32
N GLY A 21 -5.84 -11.56 -7.66
CA GLY A 21 -6.71 -12.73 -7.80
C GLY A 21 -6.62 -13.48 -9.14
N GLN A 22 -5.83 -13.02 -10.11
CA GLN A 22 -5.74 -13.64 -11.45
C GLN A 22 -5.25 -15.10 -11.46
N ASP A 23 -4.54 -15.54 -10.42
CA ASP A 23 -4.03 -16.92 -10.34
C ASP A 23 -5.09 -17.82 -9.70
N PRO A 24 -5.52 -18.92 -10.35
CA PRO A 24 -6.49 -19.87 -9.79
C PRO A 24 -6.09 -20.47 -8.43
N GLY A 25 -4.80 -20.45 -8.07
CA GLY A 25 -4.31 -20.91 -6.77
C GLY A 25 -4.60 -19.95 -5.62
N VAL A 26 -4.95 -18.69 -5.90
CA VAL A 26 -5.23 -17.68 -4.87
C VAL A 26 -6.64 -17.88 -4.31
N GLY A 27 -6.72 -18.43 -3.10
CA GLY A 27 -7.98 -18.71 -2.41
C GLY A 27 -8.62 -17.50 -1.71
N ALA A 28 -7.86 -16.41 -1.50
CA ALA A 28 -8.35 -15.19 -0.87
C ALA A 28 -7.47 -13.98 -1.22
N VAL A 29 -8.10 -12.81 -1.30
CA VAL A 29 -7.42 -11.50 -1.38
C VAL A 29 -7.94 -10.62 -0.25
N VAL A 30 -7.02 -10.01 0.50
CA VAL A 30 -7.33 -9.07 1.59
C VAL A 30 -6.77 -7.71 1.23
N THR A 31 -7.59 -6.67 1.36
CA THR A 31 -7.20 -5.30 1.05
C THR A 31 -7.41 -4.38 2.25
N PHE A 32 -6.52 -3.39 2.37
CA PHE A 32 -6.65 -2.28 3.31
C PHE A 32 -6.39 -0.99 2.54
N VAL A 33 -7.27 0.01 2.70
CA VAL A 33 -7.14 1.30 2.03
C VAL A 33 -7.27 2.41 3.07
N GLY A 34 -6.19 3.17 3.25
CA GLY A 34 -6.21 4.40 4.03
C GLY A 34 -6.72 5.56 3.17
N LYS A 35 -7.68 6.34 3.67
CA LYS A 35 -8.13 7.59 3.05
C LYS A 35 -7.81 8.75 3.98
N VAL A 36 -7.40 9.88 3.39
CA VAL A 36 -7.27 11.14 4.13
C VAL A 36 -8.66 11.53 4.66
N ARG A 37 -8.70 11.93 5.93
CA ARG A 37 -9.91 12.47 6.57
C ARG A 37 -9.76 13.97 6.71
N ASP A 38 -10.86 14.68 6.57
CA ASP A 38 -10.99 16.15 6.63
C ASP A 38 -11.06 16.70 8.06
N PHE A 39 -11.03 15.84 9.09
CA PHE A 39 -11.01 16.23 10.49
C PHE A 39 -10.04 15.37 11.31
N ASN A 40 -9.29 16.01 12.21
CA ASN A 40 -8.47 15.33 13.20
C ASN A 40 -8.50 16.18 14.49
N LEU A 41 -9.02 15.60 15.58
CA LEU A 41 -9.02 16.19 16.94
C LEU A 41 -9.57 17.64 17.06
N GLY A 42 -10.53 18.02 16.21
CA GLY A 42 -11.23 19.31 16.32
C GLY A 42 -10.59 20.48 15.55
N ASP A 43 -9.42 20.27 14.94
CA ASP A 43 -8.78 21.25 14.05
C ASP A 43 -8.99 20.86 12.59
N ASN A 44 -9.26 21.87 11.74
CA ASN A 44 -9.31 21.72 10.29
C ASN A 44 -7.91 21.36 9.77
N VAL A 45 -7.73 20.12 9.32
CA VAL A 45 -6.44 19.68 8.75
C VAL A 45 -6.33 20.17 7.31
N ILE A 46 -5.48 21.17 7.09
CA ILE A 46 -5.18 21.74 5.76
C ILE A 46 -4.10 20.94 4.98
N GLY A 47 -3.56 19.88 5.58
CA GLY A 47 -2.61 18.97 4.91
C GLY A 47 -1.63 18.33 5.89
N LEU A 48 -1.13 17.14 5.54
CA LEU A 48 -0.14 16.39 6.31
C LEU A 48 1.17 16.42 5.51
N HIS A 49 2.08 17.35 5.84
CA HIS A 49 3.38 17.43 5.17
C HIS A 49 4.36 16.42 5.77
N LEU A 50 4.56 15.29 5.08
CA LEU A 50 5.62 14.33 5.38
C LEU A 50 6.97 14.84 4.85
N GLN A 51 7.96 14.98 5.75
CA GLN A 51 9.33 15.35 5.38
C GLN A 51 9.93 14.31 4.41
N HIS A 52 10.40 14.78 3.26
CA HIS A 52 10.77 13.95 2.11
C HIS A 52 12.21 13.40 2.26
N TYR A 53 12.34 12.09 2.45
CA TYR A 53 13.55 11.35 2.08
C TYR A 53 13.21 10.43 0.90
N PRO A 54 13.53 10.83 -0.34
CA PRO A 54 13.31 10.00 -1.52
C PRO A 54 13.92 8.62 -1.32
N GLY A 55 13.13 7.57 -1.56
CA GLY A 55 13.56 6.17 -1.42
C GLY A 55 13.48 5.56 -0.02
N MET A 56 13.42 6.35 1.07
CA MET A 56 13.27 5.78 2.42
C MET A 56 11.90 5.10 2.59
N THR A 57 10.82 5.75 2.15
CA THR A 57 9.48 5.16 2.22
C THR A 57 9.43 3.84 1.46
N GLU A 58 9.92 3.80 0.22
CA GLU A 58 9.93 2.60 -0.60
C GLU A 58 10.73 1.47 0.06
N LYS A 59 11.91 1.78 0.60
CA LYS A 59 12.73 0.81 1.35
C LYS A 59 12.00 0.26 2.57
N SER A 60 11.36 1.10 3.37
CA SER A 60 10.58 0.64 4.52
C SER A 60 9.40 -0.25 4.10
N LEU A 61 8.73 0.07 2.99
CA LEU A 61 7.66 -0.78 2.46
C LEU A 61 8.19 -2.13 1.96
N GLN A 62 9.38 -2.16 1.34
CA GLN A 62 10.08 -3.39 0.96
C GLN A 62 10.41 -4.25 2.19
N GLU A 63 10.94 -3.65 3.25
CA GLU A 63 11.24 -4.34 4.51
C GLU A 63 9.97 -4.91 5.16
N ILE A 64 8.85 -4.19 5.13
CA ILE A 64 7.56 -4.68 5.63
C ILE A 64 7.05 -5.87 4.80
N ALA A 65 7.13 -5.80 3.46
CA ALA A 65 6.73 -6.90 2.59
C ALA A 65 7.57 -8.16 2.86
N LEU A 66 8.89 -7.99 3.04
CA LEU A 66 9.79 -9.08 3.41
C LEU A 66 9.39 -9.72 4.74
N GLN A 67 9.21 -8.92 5.79
CA GLN A 67 8.79 -9.41 7.11
C GLN A 67 7.43 -10.11 7.07
N ALA A 68 6.49 -9.64 6.24
CA ALA A 68 5.20 -10.30 6.07
C ALA A 68 5.37 -11.68 5.42
N ARG A 69 6.22 -11.80 4.39
CA ARG A 69 6.52 -13.09 3.75
C ARG A 69 7.26 -14.06 4.65
N GLU A 70 8.10 -13.58 5.56
CA GLU A 70 8.76 -14.43 6.56
C GLU A 70 7.74 -15.02 7.55
N ARG A 71 6.64 -14.32 7.82
CA ARG A 71 5.61 -14.74 8.78
C ARG A 71 4.47 -15.53 8.14
N TRP A 72 4.14 -15.23 6.88
CA TRP A 72 3.00 -15.81 6.18
C TRP A 72 3.37 -16.23 4.75
N PRO A 73 2.86 -17.37 4.27
CA PRO A 73 3.10 -17.84 2.90
C PRO A 73 2.23 -17.07 1.90
N LEU A 74 2.55 -15.79 1.67
CA LEU A 74 1.80 -14.92 0.75
C LEU A 74 2.15 -15.25 -0.71
N ASP A 75 1.16 -15.44 -1.58
CA ASP A 75 1.41 -15.64 -3.01
C ASP A 75 1.87 -14.34 -3.68
N LYS A 76 1.08 -13.28 -3.51
CA LYS A 76 1.33 -11.96 -4.11
C LYS A 76 1.15 -10.86 -3.09
N VAL A 77 1.93 -9.78 -3.25
CA VAL A 77 1.85 -8.58 -2.41
C VAL A 77 1.91 -7.35 -3.32
N THR A 78 0.95 -6.45 -3.11
CA THR A 78 0.95 -5.10 -3.70
C THR A 78 0.87 -4.08 -2.57
N ILE A 79 1.77 -3.11 -2.58
CA ILE A 79 1.76 -1.97 -1.66
C ILE A 79 1.88 -0.68 -2.48
N ILE A 80 0.88 0.18 -2.40
CA ILE A 80 0.85 1.47 -3.09
C ILE A 80 0.68 2.56 -2.03
N HIS A 81 1.60 3.51 -2.01
CA HIS A 81 1.52 4.70 -1.18
C HIS A 81 1.39 5.93 -2.08
N SER A 82 0.16 6.39 -2.25
CA SER A 82 -0.17 7.64 -2.96
C SER A 82 0.07 8.84 -2.05
N ARG A 83 0.82 9.83 -2.53
CA ARG A 83 1.10 11.09 -1.83
C ARG A 83 0.14 12.21 -2.21
#